data_AF-A0A3D4UD00-F1
#
_entry.id   AF-A0A3D4UD00-F1
#
_cell.length_a   1.000
_cell.length_b   1.000
_cell.length_c   1.000
_cell.angle_alpha   90.00
_cell.angle_beta   90.00
_cell.angle_gamma   90.00
#
_symmetry.space_group_name_H-M   'P 1'
#
loop_
_entity.id
_entity.type
_entity.pdbx_description
1 polymer ?
#
loop_
_entity_poly.entity_id
_entity_poly.type
_entity_poly.pdbx_seq_one_letter_code
_entity_poly.pdbx_strand_id
1 'polypeptide(L)'
;GLLRLSVTENPAASNKFQPGLAWKAFVNGKPSENVSALYTLAGQGTNYNFFANELSNYVSTDANELGSTILFSAVSTKPTLVIMNDMAEVTQAGATVATPKAPTQIYFVPRPEVKTKFATTPHDFRHDLATLGAGSKLYDVYATSMEIKTSIFPSINTQYAKDRRASAKKIGELELTSPLIVSAFGDNGVFFKHQRSEDK
;
A
#
# COMPACT_ATOMS: atom_id res chain seq x y z
N GLY A 1 -7.14 -12.77 -6.63
CA GLY A 1 -5.88 -12.01 -6.78
C GLY A 1 -4.83 -12.60 -5.86
N LEU A 2 -3.68 -11.94 -5.74
CA LEU A 2 -2.58 -12.34 -4.85
C LEU A 2 -2.19 -11.15 -3.96
N LEU A 3 -2.00 -11.40 -2.67
CA LEU A 3 -1.55 -10.42 -1.69
C LEU A 3 -0.14 -10.78 -1.23
N ARG A 4 0.76 -9.80 -1.22
CA ARG A 4 2.06 -9.88 -0.55
C ARG A 4 2.11 -8.85 0.56
N LEU A 5 2.51 -9.28 1.75
CA LEU A 5 2.76 -8.44 2.91
C LEU A 5 4.25 -8.57 3.25
N SER A 6 4.96 -7.46 3.32
CA SER A 6 6.41 -7.44 3.48
C SER A 6 6.88 -6.20 4.22
N VAL A 7 8.16 -6.22 4.59
CA VAL A 7 8.88 -5.04 5.10
C VAL A 7 9.92 -4.60 4.06
N THR A 8 10.18 -3.30 3.97
CA THR A 8 11.11 -2.72 2.98
C THR A 8 12.55 -3.18 3.19
N GLU A 9 12.96 -3.36 4.45
CA GLU A 9 14.30 -3.77 4.84
C GLU A 9 14.25 -4.68 6.08
N ASN A 10 15.37 -5.30 6.42
CA ASN A 10 15.46 -6.14 7.63
C ASN A 10 15.31 -5.28 8.89
N PRO A 11 14.22 -5.43 9.67
CA PRO A 11 13.94 -4.56 10.80
C PRO A 11 14.99 -4.63 11.92
N ALA A 12 15.66 -5.78 12.07
CA ALA A 12 16.72 -5.97 13.05
C ALA A 12 18.01 -5.23 12.67
N ALA A 13 18.26 -5.02 11.36
CA ALA A 13 19.45 -4.35 10.86
C ALA A 13 19.30 -2.83 10.84
N SER A 14 18.10 -2.32 10.56
CA SER A 14 17.84 -0.89 10.40
C SER A 14 17.23 -0.21 11.62
N ASN A 15 16.79 -1.00 12.61
CA ASN A 15 15.97 -0.54 13.73
C ASN A 15 14.69 0.19 13.28
N LYS A 16 14.16 -0.18 12.10
CA LYS A 16 12.94 0.37 11.51
C LYS A 16 12.06 -0.77 11.00
N PHE A 17 10.78 -0.70 11.33
CA PHE A 17 9.76 -1.58 10.81
C PHE A 17 8.94 -0.81 9.78
N GLN A 18 9.08 -1.16 8.50
CA GLN A 18 8.44 -0.47 7.38
C GLN A 18 7.47 -1.41 6.67
N PRO A 19 6.23 -1.57 7.16
CA PRO A 19 5.27 -2.48 6.55
C PRO A 19 4.79 -1.92 5.21
N GLY A 20 4.66 -2.81 4.24
CA GLY A 20 4.06 -2.53 2.94
C GLY A 20 3.28 -3.73 2.43
N LEU A 21 2.30 -3.45 1.56
CA LEU A 21 1.61 -4.47 0.79
C LEU A 21 1.80 -4.29 -0.70
N ALA A 22 1.73 -5.39 -1.43
CA ALA A 22 1.46 -5.40 -2.85
C ALA A 22 0.25 -6.30 -3.12
N TRP A 23 -0.75 -5.76 -3.81
CA TRP A 23 -1.93 -6.49 -4.23
C TRP A 23 -1.94 -6.61 -5.75
N LYS A 24 -2.11 -7.84 -6.23
CA LYS A 24 -2.23 -8.21 -7.64
C LYS A 24 -3.66 -8.67 -7.91
N ALA A 25 -4.42 -7.85 -8.63
CA ALA A 25 -5.77 -8.15 -9.10
C ALA A 25 -5.67 -8.89 -10.44
N PHE A 26 -6.18 -10.12 -10.47
CA PHE A 26 -6.25 -10.89 -11.71
C PHE A 26 -7.42 -10.41 -12.56
N VAL A 27 -7.18 -10.29 -13.87
CA VAL A 27 -8.14 -9.85 -14.86
C VAL A 27 -8.23 -10.92 -15.94
N ASN A 28 -9.45 -11.32 -16.31
CA ASN A 28 -9.64 -12.38 -17.30
C ASN A 28 -9.08 -11.96 -18.67
N GLY A 29 -8.24 -12.81 -19.26
CA GLY A 29 -7.68 -12.61 -20.60
C GLY A 29 -6.74 -11.40 -20.75
N LYS A 30 -6.33 -10.77 -19.64
CA LYS A 30 -5.46 -9.57 -19.63
C LYS A 30 -4.38 -9.68 -18.56
N PRO A 31 -3.31 -8.87 -18.66
CA PRO A 31 -2.36 -8.71 -17.56
C PRO A 31 -3.05 -8.34 -16.25
N SER A 32 -2.44 -8.71 -15.12
CA SER A 32 -2.93 -8.36 -13.80
C SER A 32 -2.70 -6.88 -13.48
N GLU A 33 -3.70 -6.25 -12.88
CA GLU A 33 -3.61 -4.88 -12.37
C GLU A 33 -3.15 -4.88 -10.92
N ASN A 34 -2.16 -4.07 -10.57
CA ASN A 34 -1.51 -4.16 -9.27
C ASN A 34 -1.44 -2.82 -8.58
N VAL A 35 -1.35 -2.87 -7.26
CA VAL A 35 -1.05 -1.71 -6.44
C VAL A 35 -0.11 -2.10 -5.33
N SER A 36 0.83 -1.21 -5.04
CA SER A 36 1.70 -1.29 -3.89
C SER A 36 1.42 -0.13 -2.95
N ALA A 37 1.53 -0.37 -1.65
CA ALA A 37 1.20 0.61 -0.63
C ALA A 37 2.10 0.45 0.60
N LEU A 38 2.41 1.58 1.23
CA LEU A 38 3.31 1.70 2.39
C LEU A 38 2.68 2.61 3.44
N TYR A 39 3.14 2.52 4.69
CA TYR A 39 2.72 3.46 5.74
C TYR A 39 3.37 4.84 5.52
N THR A 40 4.69 4.89 5.64
CA THR A 40 5.53 6.08 5.39
C THR A 40 6.89 5.61 4.88
N LEU A 41 7.70 6.53 4.35
CA LEU A 41 9.10 6.23 4.02
C LEU A 41 9.95 5.96 5.26
N ALA A 42 9.59 6.52 6.43
CA ALA A 42 10.30 6.27 7.69
C ALA A 42 9.88 4.95 8.37
N GLY A 43 8.73 4.39 8.00
CA GLY A 43 8.11 3.25 8.69
C GLY A 43 7.43 3.66 10.01
N GLN A 44 7.32 2.70 10.92
CA GLN A 44 6.67 2.85 12.22
C GLN A 44 7.63 2.59 13.39
N GLY A 45 8.90 2.96 13.22
CA GLY A 45 9.95 2.78 14.23
C GLY A 45 10.09 1.30 14.60
N THR A 46 10.14 0.99 15.90
CA THR A 46 10.26 -0.38 16.41
C THR A 46 8.91 -1.01 16.76
N ASN A 47 7.80 -0.53 16.20
CA ASN A 47 6.50 -1.17 16.37
C ASN A 47 6.38 -2.32 15.35
N TYR A 48 6.43 -3.57 15.81
CA TYR A 48 6.39 -4.76 14.93
C TYR A 48 4.97 -5.24 14.60
N ASN A 49 3.94 -4.56 15.09
CA ASN A 49 2.57 -4.87 14.68
C ASN A 49 2.35 -4.41 13.24
N PHE A 50 2.30 -5.36 12.30
CA PHE A 50 2.12 -5.11 10.87
C PHE A 50 0.87 -4.28 10.53
N PHE A 51 -0.19 -4.43 11.32
CA PHE A 51 -1.50 -3.80 11.09
C PHE A 51 -1.72 -2.55 11.97
N ALA A 52 -0.65 -1.96 12.51
CA ALA A 52 -0.76 -0.78 13.38
C ALA A 52 -1.28 0.47 12.64
N ASN A 53 -0.86 0.66 11.39
CA ASN A 53 -1.13 1.86 10.61
C ASN A 53 -1.77 1.56 9.25
N GLU A 54 -2.45 2.56 8.69
CA GLU A 54 -2.95 2.49 7.32
C GLU A 54 -1.81 2.54 6.30
N LEU A 55 -1.97 1.80 5.21
CA LEU A 55 -1.03 1.78 4.09
C LEU A 55 -1.66 2.50 2.90
N SER A 56 -0.85 3.17 2.08
CA SER A 56 -1.33 3.89 0.90
C SER A 56 -0.38 3.81 -0.29
N ASN A 57 -0.95 3.87 -1.50
CA ASN A 57 -0.22 3.95 -2.78
C ASN A 57 0.48 5.30 -2.99
N TYR A 58 0.18 6.28 -2.12
CA TYR A 58 0.88 7.55 -2.03
C TYR A 58 1.41 7.75 -0.62
N VAL A 59 2.70 8.04 -0.50
CA VAL A 59 3.33 8.46 0.75
C VAL A 59 3.83 9.89 0.61
N SER A 60 3.46 10.74 1.57
CA SER A 60 3.99 12.10 1.61
C SER A 60 5.47 12.04 1.94
N THR A 61 6.30 12.76 1.19
CA THR A 61 7.66 13.05 1.60
C THR A 61 7.60 14.14 2.67
N ASP A 62 7.87 13.79 3.93
CA ASP A 62 8.12 14.83 4.93
C ASP A 62 9.40 15.59 4.57
N ALA A 63 9.49 16.86 4.96
CA ALA A 63 10.64 17.72 4.66
C ALA A 63 11.99 17.17 5.19
N ASN A 64 11.96 16.22 6.13
CA ASN A 64 13.13 15.54 6.68
C ASN A 64 13.53 14.26 5.91
N GLU A 65 12.80 13.86 4.86
CA GLU A 65 12.96 12.59 4.13
C GLU A 65 13.60 12.78 2.73
N LEU A 66 14.46 13.79 2.60
CA LEU A 66 15.15 14.12 1.34
C LEU A 66 16.01 12.96 0.82
N GLY A 67 16.59 12.14 1.71
CA GLY A 67 17.52 11.06 1.35
C GLY A 67 16.88 9.90 0.59
N SER A 68 15.70 9.42 1.00
CA SER A 68 15.00 8.31 0.34
C SER A 68 14.39 8.73 -1.00
N THR A 69 13.99 10.00 -1.13
CA THR A 69 13.39 10.53 -2.36
C THR A 69 14.37 10.53 -3.53
N ILE A 70 15.67 10.65 -3.26
CA ILE A 70 16.75 10.64 -4.27
C ILE A 70 16.95 9.26 -4.90
N LEU A 71 16.82 8.15 -4.14
CA LEU A 71 16.98 6.81 -4.71
C LEU A 71 15.87 6.44 -5.69
N PHE A 72 14.65 6.93 -5.47
CA PHE A 72 13.50 6.59 -6.31
C PHE A 72 13.26 7.59 -7.45
N SER A 73 13.79 8.82 -7.37
CA SER A 73 13.65 9.85 -8.43
C SER A 73 14.34 9.49 -9.75
N ALA A 74 15.29 8.55 -9.73
CA ALA A 74 15.93 8.01 -10.93
C ALA A 74 15.00 7.14 -11.79
N VAL A 75 13.85 6.68 -11.24
CA VAL A 75 12.96 5.71 -11.88
C VAL A 75 11.58 6.29 -12.21
N SER A 76 11.13 7.30 -11.46
CA SER A 76 9.91 8.07 -11.74
C SER A 76 10.03 9.50 -11.19
N THR A 77 9.41 10.46 -11.86
CA THR A 77 9.25 11.86 -11.44
C THR A 77 8.39 12.00 -10.18
N LYS A 78 7.55 11.01 -9.86
CA LYS A 78 6.77 10.92 -8.61
C LYS A 78 7.01 9.58 -7.92
N PRO A 79 8.20 9.39 -7.33
CA PRO A 79 8.62 8.09 -6.80
C PRO A 79 7.74 7.56 -5.66
N THR A 80 7.04 8.46 -4.98
CA THR A 80 6.16 8.12 -3.86
C THR A 80 4.71 7.90 -4.28
N LEU A 81 4.42 7.84 -5.59
CA LEU A 81 3.08 7.65 -6.14
C LEU A 81 3.05 6.48 -7.12
N VAL A 82 2.21 5.49 -6.80
CA VAL A 82 1.77 4.47 -7.77
C VAL A 82 0.38 4.85 -8.25
N ILE A 83 0.21 5.13 -9.54
CA ILE A 83 -1.10 5.50 -10.10
C ILE A 83 -1.95 4.25 -10.35
N MET A 84 -3.27 4.45 -10.54
CA MET A 84 -4.28 3.39 -10.56
C MET A 84 -5.13 3.44 -11.83
N ASN A 85 -4.59 4.04 -12.90
CA ASN A 85 -5.32 4.29 -14.14
C ASN A 85 -5.62 2.98 -14.88
N ASP A 86 -4.61 2.14 -15.07
CA ASP A 86 -4.76 0.84 -15.76
C ASP A 86 -5.83 -0.01 -15.03
N MET A 87 -5.79 -0.02 -13.68
CA MET A 87 -6.77 -0.73 -12.85
C MET A 87 -8.19 -0.18 -13.01
N ALA A 88 -8.37 1.12 -13.25
CA ALA A 88 -9.68 1.73 -13.40
C ALA A 88 -10.29 1.54 -14.80
N GLU A 89 -9.47 1.20 -15.80
CA GLU A 89 -9.86 1.05 -17.21
C GLU A 89 -10.43 -0.33 -17.54
N VAL A 90 -10.30 -1.29 -16.64
CA VAL A 90 -10.66 -2.68 -16.89
C VAL A 90 -11.49 -3.26 -15.75
N THR A 91 -12.54 -4.00 -16.11
CA THR A 91 -13.31 -4.82 -15.17
C THR A 91 -12.57 -6.12 -14.89
N GLN A 92 -12.89 -6.80 -13.78
CA GLN A 92 -12.31 -8.12 -13.48
C GLN A 92 -12.52 -9.15 -14.62
N ALA A 93 -13.63 -9.03 -15.36
CA ALA A 93 -13.95 -9.89 -16.51
C ALA A 93 -13.14 -9.55 -17.78
N GLY A 94 -12.24 -8.56 -17.74
CA GLY A 94 -11.41 -8.14 -18.87
C GLY A 94 -12.07 -7.12 -19.80
N ALA A 95 -13.34 -6.78 -19.58
CA ALA A 95 -14.02 -5.76 -20.36
C ALA A 95 -13.50 -4.35 -20.02
N THR A 96 -13.44 -3.47 -21.02
CA THR A 96 -13.07 -2.05 -20.85
C THR A 96 -14.18 -1.28 -20.11
N VAL A 97 -13.79 -0.41 -19.19
CA VAL A 97 -14.69 0.53 -18.51
C VAL A 97 -14.89 1.75 -19.39
N ALA A 98 -16.14 2.09 -19.73
CA ALA A 98 -16.45 3.16 -20.68
C ALA A 98 -16.05 4.57 -20.21
N THR A 99 -16.10 4.83 -18.91
CA THR A 99 -15.73 6.12 -18.29
C THR A 99 -14.95 5.84 -17.00
N PRO A 100 -13.67 5.46 -17.12
CA PRO A 100 -12.86 5.07 -15.98
C PRO A 100 -12.65 6.24 -15.03
N LYS A 101 -12.71 5.97 -13.73
CA LYS A 101 -12.44 6.96 -12.67
C LYS A 101 -11.39 6.41 -11.73
N ALA A 102 -10.14 6.70 -12.05
CA ALA A 102 -9.02 6.33 -11.20
C ALA A 102 -9.00 7.18 -9.92
N PRO A 103 -8.87 6.57 -8.73
CA PRO A 103 -8.63 7.33 -7.52
C PRO A 103 -7.25 7.96 -7.54
N THR A 104 -7.12 9.16 -6.97
CA THR A 104 -5.81 9.80 -6.78
C THR A 104 -5.02 9.10 -5.67
N GLN A 105 -5.71 8.56 -4.66
CA GLN A 105 -5.11 7.82 -3.57
C GLN A 105 -6.09 6.78 -3.01
N ILE A 106 -5.57 5.62 -2.64
CA ILE A 106 -6.26 4.57 -1.91
C ILE A 106 -5.61 4.35 -0.54
N TYR A 107 -6.41 3.94 0.44
CA TYR A 107 -5.98 3.67 1.80
C TYR A 107 -6.45 2.28 2.20
N PHE A 108 -5.50 1.45 2.61
CA PHE A 108 -5.74 0.16 3.22
C PHE A 108 -5.75 0.38 4.74
N VAL A 109 -6.95 0.47 5.30
CA VAL A 109 -7.16 0.77 6.72
C VAL A 109 -7.30 -0.55 7.48
N PRO A 110 -6.38 -0.88 8.41
CA PRO A 110 -6.46 -2.12 9.15
C PRO A 110 -7.80 -2.29 9.84
N ARG A 111 -8.38 -3.47 9.66
CA ARG A 111 -9.61 -3.87 10.32
C ARG A 111 -9.42 -3.99 11.84
N PRO A 112 -10.42 -3.62 12.67
CA PRO A 112 -10.33 -3.77 14.13
C PRO A 112 -9.87 -5.16 14.58
N GLU A 113 -10.27 -6.19 13.84
CA GLU A 113 -9.99 -7.61 14.08
C GLU A 113 -8.48 -7.95 14.05
N VAL A 114 -7.67 -7.16 13.32
CA VAL A 114 -6.21 -7.36 13.20
C VAL A 114 -5.38 -6.22 13.79
N LYS A 115 -5.96 -5.02 13.92
CA LYS A 115 -5.24 -3.79 14.28
C LYS A 115 -4.49 -3.88 15.62
N THR A 116 -5.03 -4.61 16.58
CA THR A 116 -4.43 -4.79 17.93
C THR A 116 -4.08 -6.24 18.23
N LYS A 117 -4.07 -7.11 17.21
CA LYS A 117 -3.93 -8.56 17.40
C LYS A 117 -2.48 -8.97 17.72
N PHE A 118 -1.52 -8.21 17.23
CA PHE A 118 -0.12 -8.60 17.18
C PHE A 118 0.76 -7.76 18.11
N ALA A 119 1.86 -8.37 18.53
CA ALA A 119 2.79 -7.74 19.47
C ALA A 119 3.47 -6.52 18.82
N THR A 120 3.74 -5.51 19.64
CA THR A 120 4.50 -4.34 19.19
C THR A 120 6.00 -4.50 19.41
N THR A 121 6.43 -5.41 20.30
CA THR A 121 7.84 -5.66 20.61
C THR A 121 8.56 -6.37 19.46
N PRO A 122 9.89 -6.22 19.31
CA PRO A 122 10.64 -6.89 18.24
C PRO A 122 10.44 -8.42 18.22
N HIS A 123 10.05 -8.95 17.06
CA HIS A 123 9.89 -10.38 16.79
C HIS A 123 9.82 -10.61 15.26
N ASP A 124 9.75 -11.86 14.82
CA ASP A 124 9.48 -12.14 13.40
C ASP A 124 7.98 -12.07 13.09
N PHE A 125 7.55 -10.93 12.53
CA PHE A 125 6.16 -10.64 12.17
C PHE A 125 5.56 -11.67 11.19
N ARG A 126 6.38 -12.46 10.50
CA ARG A 126 5.89 -13.48 9.56
C ARG A 126 5.16 -14.61 10.30
N HIS A 127 5.55 -14.90 11.53
CA HIS A 127 4.83 -15.85 12.37
C HIS A 127 3.43 -15.35 12.72
N ASP A 128 3.29 -14.06 13.01
CA ASP A 128 2.00 -13.40 13.23
C ASP A 128 1.11 -13.50 12.00
N LEU A 129 1.64 -13.15 10.82
CA LEU A 129 0.90 -13.24 9.56
C LEU A 129 0.48 -14.68 9.22
N ALA A 130 1.31 -15.67 9.52
CA ALA A 130 1.00 -17.08 9.29
C ALA A 130 -0.17 -17.61 10.15
N THR A 131 -0.56 -16.88 11.20
CA THR A 131 -1.76 -17.21 11.99
C THR A 131 -3.07 -16.81 11.30
N LEU A 132 -3.01 -16.03 10.22
CA LEU A 132 -4.18 -15.57 9.48
C LEU A 132 -4.59 -16.58 8.43
N GLY A 133 -5.83 -17.06 8.54
CA GLY A 133 -6.44 -18.02 7.61
C GLY A 133 -7.45 -17.38 6.65
N ALA A 134 -8.05 -18.22 5.81
CA ALA A 134 -9.20 -17.84 4.99
C ALA A 134 -10.33 -17.26 5.87
N GLY A 135 -11.04 -16.26 5.36
CA GLY A 135 -12.06 -15.50 6.09
C GLY A 135 -11.51 -14.34 6.93
N SER A 136 -10.19 -14.22 7.07
CA SER A 136 -9.59 -13.09 7.80
C SER A 136 -9.76 -11.79 7.00
N LYS A 137 -10.55 -10.85 7.52
CA LYS A 137 -10.66 -9.49 6.99
C LYS A 137 -9.49 -8.64 7.46
N LEU A 138 -8.67 -8.18 6.53
CA LEU A 138 -7.42 -7.48 6.84
C LEU A 138 -7.59 -5.97 6.78
N TYR A 139 -8.21 -5.47 5.71
CA TYR A 139 -8.31 -4.03 5.46
C TYR A 139 -9.71 -3.65 4.98
N ASP A 140 -10.18 -2.49 5.44
CA ASP A 140 -11.15 -1.70 4.69
C ASP A 140 -10.38 -0.87 3.66
N VAL A 141 -10.86 -0.86 2.41
CA VAL A 141 -10.24 -0.08 1.33
C VAL A 141 -11.04 1.20 1.14
N TYR A 142 -10.37 2.34 1.30
CA TYR A 142 -10.93 3.66 1.05
C TYR A 142 -10.25 4.30 -0.17
N ALA A 143 -10.96 5.15 -0.89
CA ALA A 143 -10.43 5.85 -2.05
C ALA A 143 -10.92 7.30 -2.12
N THR A 144 -10.08 8.17 -2.67
CA THR A 144 -10.43 9.57 -2.96
C THR A 144 -10.01 9.95 -4.37
N SER A 145 -10.67 10.94 -4.94
CA SER A 145 -10.28 11.63 -6.18
C SER A 145 -9.79 13.05 -5.92
N MET A 146 -9.65 13.46 -4.65
CA MET A 146 -9.11 14.78 -4.31
C MET A 146 -7.66 14.88 -4.77
N GLU A 147 -7.31 16.00 -5.41
CA GLU A 147 -5.97 16.27 -5.91
C GLU A 147 -4.91 16.17 -4.81
N ILE A 148 -3.75 15.61 -5.15
CA ILE A 148 -2.58 15.58 -4.25
C ILE A 148 -1.89 16.94 -4.32
N LYS A 149 -2.06 17.73 -3.27
CA LYS A 149 -1.36 19.00 -3.07
C LYS A 149 -0.21 18.83 -2.08
N THR A 150 0.87 19.56 -2.31
CA THR A 150 2.06 19.60 -1.46
C THR A 150 2.39 21.03 -1.05
N SER A 151 3.03 21.21 0.10
CA SER A 151 3.53 22.50 0.56
C SER A 151 4.91 22.35 1.19
N ILE A 152 5.76 23.37 1.04
CA ILE A 152 7.03 23.46 1.76
C ILE A 152 6.82 23.70 3.27
N PHE A 153 5.63 24.17 3.67
CA PHE A 153 5.29 24.38 5.07
C PHE A 153 4.69 23.08 5.66
N PRO A 154 5.31 22.47 6.68
CA PRO A 154 4.88 21.16 7.19
C PRO A 154 3.44 21.13 7.70
N SER A 155 2.97 22.20 8.34
CA SER A 155 1.59 22.30 8.85
C SER A 155 0.56 22.30 7.73
N ILE A 156 0.84 22.99 6.62
CA ILE A 156 -0.04 23.03 5.44
C ILE A 156 -0.03 21.67 4.74
N ASN A 157 1.14 21.05 4.58
CA ASN A 157 1.24 19.72 3.97
C ASN A 157 0.46 18.67 4.79
N THR A 158 0.56 18.75 6.11
CA THR A 158 -0.23 17.93 7.04
C THR A 158 -1.73 18.16 6.86
N GLN A 159 -2.16 19.42 6.71
CA GLN A 159 -3.57 19.74 6.47
C GLN A 159 -4.07 19.16 5.14
N TYR A 160 -3.31 19.32 4.05
CA TYR A 160 -3.65 18.72 2.75
C TYR A 160 -3.78 17.20 2.82
N ALA A 161 -2.92 16.52 3.58
CA ALA A 161 -3.02 15.09 3.81
C ALA A 161 -4.31 14.73 4.59
N LYS A 162 -4.63 15.49 5.65
CA LYS A 162 -5.86 15.30 6.45
C LYS A 162 -7.13 15.50 5.62
N ASP A 163 -7.21 16.59 4.85
CA ASP A 163 -8.37 16.89 4.00
C ASP A 163 -8.59 15.80 2.96
N ARG A 164 -7.50 15.35 2.32
CA ARG A 164 -7.53 14.26 1.35
C ARG A 164 -7.97 12.95 1.99
N ARG A 165 -7.45 12.60 3.17
CA ARG A 165 -7.89 11.41 3.90
C ARG A 165 -9.35 11.48 4.34
N ALA A 166 -9.83 12.65 4.77
CA ALA A 166 -11.21 12.90 5.18
C ALA A 166 -12.20 12.81 4.01
N SER A 167 -11.77 13.16 2.80
CA SER A 167 -12.59 13.02 1.58
C SER A 167 -12.74 11.57 1.09
N ALA A 168 -11.94 10.64 1.63
CA ALA A 168 -11.90 9.26 1.14
C ALA A 168 -13.15 8.47 1.56
N LYS A 169 -13.71 7.69 0.63
CA LYS A 169 -14.90 6.85 0.82
C LYS A 169 -14.52 5.38 0.80
N LYS A 170 -15.16 4.56 1.62
CA LYS A 170 -14.97 3.10 1.59
C LYS A 170 -15.48 2.56 0.25
N ILE A 171 -14.64 1.80 -0.43
CA ILE A 171 -14.93 1.18 -1.74
C ILE A 171 -14.89 -0.35 -1.70
N GLY A 172 -14.39 -0.94 -0.61
CA GLY A 172 -14.37 -2.39 -0.46
C GLY A 172 -13.71 -2.87 0.82
N GLU A 173 -13.53 -4.18 0.90
CA GLU A 173 -12.82 -4.88 1.97
C GLU A 173 -11.82 -5.86 1.33
N LEU A 174 -10.69 -6.08 1.99
CA LEU A 174 -9.72 -7.09 1.60
C LEU A 174 -9.77 -8.24 2.59
N GLU A 175 -10.26 -9.39 2.11
CA GLU A 175 -10.43 -10.62 2.87
C GLU A 175 -9.55 -11.73 2.28
N LEU A 176 -8.91 -12.49 3.16
CA LEU A 176 -8.12 -13.65 2.75
C LEU A 176 -9.05 -14.78 2.30
N THR A 177 -8.78 -15.34 1.12
CA THR A 177 -9.44 -16.57 0.65
C THR A 177 -8.61 -17.83 0.89
N SER A 178 -7.38 -17.66 1.39
CA SER A 178 -6.44 -18.73 1.75
C SER A 178 -5.54 -18.27 2.89
N PRO A 179 -4.87 -19.18 3.62
CA PRO A 179 -3.82 -18.81 4.56
C PRO A 179 -2.68 -18.05 3.89
N LEU A 180 -1.99 -17.21 4.66
CA LEU A 180 -0.72 -16.61 4.25
C LEU A 180 0.41 -17.64 4.39
N ILE A 181 1.34 -17.64 3.44
CA ILE A 181 2.53 -18.47 3.47
C ILE A 181 3.78 -17.61 3.54
N VAL A 182 4.75 -18.04 4.35
CA VAL A 182 6.08 -17.44 4.37
C VAL A 182 6.85 -17.99 3.17
N SER A 183 7.27 -17.12 2.24
CA SER A 183 7.89 -17.57 1.01
C SER A 183 8.87 -16.56 0.42
N ALA A 184 10.09 -17.01 0.13
CA ALA A 184 11.07 -16.26 -0.65
C ALA A 184 10.69 -16.15 -2.14
N PHE A 185 9.73 -16.96 -2.61
CA PHE A 185 9.24 -16.88 -3.98
C PHE A 185 8.50 -15.55 -4.23
N GLY A 186 7.87 -14.97 -3.21
CA GLY A 186 7.26 -13.64 -3.31
C GLY A 186 8.26 -12.52 -3.63
N ASP A 187 9.54 -12.73 -3.32
CA ASP A 187 10.61 -11.76 -3.55
C ASP A 187 11.23 -11.92 -4.94
N ASN A 188 11.40 -13.16 -5.41
CA ASN A 188 12.17 -13.45 -6.64
C ASN A 188 11.32 -13.95 -7.83
N GLY A 189 10.13 -14.50 -7.55
CA GLY A 189 9.31 -15.22 -8.53
C GLY A 189 7.98 -14.55 -8.87
N VAL A 190 7.59 -13.51 -8.14
CA VAL A 190 6.32 -12.79 -8.36
C VAL A 190 6.59 -11.34 -8.70
N PHE A 191 6.22 -10.93 -9.91
CA PHE A 191 6.32 -9.55 -10.36
C PHE A 191 5.02 -8.77 -10.11
N PHE A 192 5.12 -7.61 -9.45
CA PHE A 192 4.02 -6.64 -9.28
C PHE A 192 4.34 -5.38 -10.09
N LYS A 193 3.68 -5.19 -11.24
CA LYS A 193 3.87 -4.00 -12.08
C LYS A 193 3.38 -2.78 -11.29
N HIS A 194 4.27 -1.83 -11.01
CA HIS A 194 3.87 -0.48 -10.60
C HIS A 194 3.51 0.32 -11.85
N GLN A 195 2.34 0.97 -11.84
CA GLN A 195 2.05 1.98 -12.85
C GLN A 195 2.70 3.30 -12.41
N ARG A 196 3.55 3.85 -13.27
CA ARG A 196 4.25 5.09 -12.98
C ARG A 196 3.37 6.27 -13.39
N SER A 197 3.60 7.43 -12.77
CA SER A 197 2.83 8.63 -13.11
C SER A 197 2.95 9.08 -14.57
N GLU A 198 4.05 8.71 -15.22
CA GLU A 198 4.39 8.95 -16.62
C GLU A 198 3.58 8.10 -17.59
N ASP A 199 3.00 6.99 -17.11
CA ASP A 199 2.21 6.07 -17.91
C ASP A 199 0.72 6.53 -18.01
N LYS A 200 0.41 7.77 -17.60
CA LYS A 200 -0.93 8.39 -17.68
C LYS A 200 -1.20 9.02 -19.04
#